data_AF-A0A6J1D9S3-F1
#
_entry.id   AF-A0A6J1D9S3-F1
#
_cell.length_a   1.000
_cell.length_b   1.000
_cell.length_c   1.000
_cell.angle_alpha   90.00
_cell.angle_beta   90.00
_cell.angle_gamma   90.00
#
_symmetry.space_group_name_H-M   'P 1'
#
loop_
_entity.id
_entity.type
_entity.pdbx_description
1 polymer ?
#
loop_
_entity_poly.entity_id
_entity_poly.type
_entity_poly.pdbx_seq_one_letter_code
_entity_poly.pdbx_strand_id
1 'polypeptide(L)'
;MATIDVLLIMKPMFRIGRLETSLQSFIAAEYRTAVDLQDLLLRLTFDNICGLTFGKDPETLSPELAGNPFAMAFDTATEATLQRLLYPGLLWRLEKLVGIGKERKLKKSLSVVENYMNDAIAARKESPSDDLLSRFMKKRDADGNHFSTAVLHRIALNFVLAGLGKDLAYLQMKSVASAVLLRYRLSPVPGHRVEQKMSLTLFMKNGLHVYLQPRKL
;
A
#
# COMPACT_ATOMS: atom_id res chain seq x y z
N MET A 1 14.09 28.05 -0.67
CA MET A 1 15.15 27.17 -0.13
C MET A 1 14.60 26.09 0.80
N ALA A 2 13.75 26.38 1.79
CA ALA A 2 13.23 25.37 2.73
C ALA A 2 12.50 24.15 2.13
N THR A 3 11.80 24.29 0.99
CA THR A 3 11.06 23.18 0.36
C THR A 3 11.97 22.12 -0.25
N ILE A 4 13.20 22.48 -0.65
CA ILE A 4 14.17 21.57 -1.27
C ILE A 4 14.84 20.71 -0.18
N ASP A 5 15.13 21.29 0.98
CA ASP A 5 15.74 20.58 2.13
C ASP A 5 14.79 19.53 2.72
N VAL A 6 13.50 19.82 2.82
CA VAL A 6 12.49 18.83 3.25
C VAL A 6 12.42 17.64 2.27
N LEU A 7 12.50 17.90 0.97
CA LEU A 7 12.46 16.85 -0.06
C LEU A 7 13.71 15.95 0.00
N LEU A 8 14.88 16.50 0.32
CA LEU A 8 16.13 15.75 0.53
C LEU A 8 16.09 14.86 1.78
N ILE A 9 15.50 15.35 2.88
CA ILE A 9 15.31 14.58 4.12
C ILE A 9 14.31 13.44 3.91
N MET A 10 13.27 13.67 3.12
CA MET A 10 12.19 12.70 2.86
C MET A 10 12.52 11.67 1.79
N LYS A 11 13.50 11.93 0.92
CA LYS A 11 13.95 11.00 -0.14
C LYS A 11 14.27 9.58 0.37
N PRO A 12 15.08 9.39 1.42
CA PRO A 12 15.33 8.04 1.96
C PRO A 12 14.11 7.46 2.69
N MET A 13 13.27 8.32 3.29
CA MET A 13 12.13 7.90 4.11
C MET A 13 10.98 7.31 3.28
N PHE A 14 10.76 7.79 2.05
CA PHE A 14 9.62 7.40 1.22
C PHE A 14 9.98 6.71 -0.09
N ARG A 15 11.22 6.22 -0.21
CA ARG A 15 11.72 5.48 -1.39
C ARG A 15 11.41 6.17 -2.73
N ILE A 16 11.36 7.51 -2.74
CA ILE A 16 10.95 8.33 -3.90
C ILE A 16 11.84 8.07 -5.13
N GLY A 17 13.11 7.71 -4.89
CA GLY A 17 14.03 7.32 -5.98
C GLY A 17 13.53 6.14 -6.82
N ARG A 18 12.85 5.16 -6.22
CA ARG A 18 12.28 4.02 -6.98
C ARG A 18 11.12 4.44 -7.87
N LEU A 19 10.28 5.35 -7.39
CA LEU A 19 9.23 5.95 -8.22
C LEU A 19 9.84 6.67 -9.42
N GLU A 20 10.90 7.46 -9.22
CA GLU A 20 11.60 8.14 -10.32
C GLU A 20 12.15 7.15 -11.35
N THR A 21 12.80 6.07 -10.92
CA THR A 21 13.31 5.01 -11.81
C THR A 21 12.18 4.34 -12.60
N SER A 22 11.07 4.01 -11.95
CA SER A 22 9.90 3.39 -12.60
C SER A 22 9.29 4.33 -13.65
N LEU A 23 9.11 5.62 -13.31
CA LEU A 23 8.62 6.62 -14.27
C LEU A 23 9.59 6.81 -15.45
N GLN A 24 10.90 6.76 -15.21
CA GLN A 24 11.90 6.82 -16.26
C GLN A 24 11.86 5.60 -17.18
N SER A 25 11.65 4.38 -16.66
CA SER A 25 11.52 3.19 -17.50
C SER A 25 10.28 3.26 -18.41
N PHE A 26 9.16 3.83 -17.93
CA PHE A 26 7.98 4.05 -18.78
C PHE A 26 8.22 5.06 -19.90
N ILE A 27 8.99 6.11 -19.63
CA ILE A 27 9.34 7.13 -20.64
C ILE A 27 10.33 6.55 -21.67
N ALA A 28 11.26 5.70 -21.23
CA ALA A 28 12.23 5.05 -22.09
C ALA A 28 11.61 3.98 -23.00
N ALA A 29 10.52 3.34 -22.55
CA ALA A 29 9.87 2.26 -23.29
C ALA A 29 9.10 2.73 -24.53
N GLU A 30 8.51 3.93 -24.54
CA GLU A 30 7.99 4.61 -25.75
C GLU A 30 7.34 5.97 -25.42
N TYR A 31 7.53 6.97 -26.29
CA TYR A 31 6.85 8.27 -26.19
C TYR A 31 5.36 8.07 -26.52
N ARG A 32 4.52 7.87 -25.49
CA ARG A 32 3.02 7.76 -25.46
C ARG A 32 2.49 6.58 -24.64
N THR A 33 3.31 5.88 -23.86
CA THR A 33 2.78 4.89 -22.92
C THR A 33 1.99 5.60 -21.81
N ALA A 34 0.69 5.31 -21.70
CA ALA A 34 -0.11 5.77 -20.59
C ALA A 34 0.30 5.00 -19.32
N VAL A 35 0.50 5.72 -18.23
CA VAL A 35 0.87 5.15 -16.94
C VAL A 35 -0.29 5.30 -15.97
N ASP A 36 -0.62 4.23 -15.25
CA ASP A 36 -1.58 4.32 -14.14
C ASP A 36 -0.88 4.91 -12.91
N LEU A 37 -1.03 6.22 -12.75
CA LEU A 37 -0.44 6.94 -11.62
C LEU A 37 -1.07 6.49 -10.29
N GLN A 38 -2.31 6.02 -10.28
CA GLN A 38 -2.92 5.50 -9.06
C GLN A 38 -2.21 4.22 -8.62
N ASP A 39 -2.00 3.27 -9.53
CA ASP A 39 -1.32 2.00 -9.20
C ASP A 39 0.11 2.24 -8.69
N LEU A 40 0.88 3.12 -9.33
CA LEU A 40 2.23 3.48 -8.89
C LEU A 40 2.24 4.12 -7.50
N LEU A 41 1.30 5.02 -7.20
CA LEU A 41 1.20 5.64 -5.88
C LEU A 41 0.84 4.62 -4.81
N LEU A 42 -0.07 3.70 -5.11
CA LEU A 42 -0.47 2.64 -4.18
C LEU A 42 0.67 1.69 -3.87
N ARG A 43 1.43 1.28 -4.89
CA ARG A 43 2.65 0.48 -4.75
C ARG A 43 3.70 1.19 -3.91
N LEU A 44 3.91 2.49 -4.13
CA LEU A 44 4.81 3.30 -3.32
C LEU A 44 4.39 3.36 -1.85
N THR A 45 3.12 3.66 -1.58
CA THR A 45 2.58 3.71 -0.22
C THR A 45 2.73 2.35 0.45
N PHE A 46 2.44 1.28 -0.29
CA PHE A 46 2.57 -0.09 0.20
C PHE A 46 4.03 -0.45 0.54
N ASP A 47 4.98 -0.24 -0.36
CA ASP A 47 6.41 -0.50 -0.15
C ASP A 47 6.96 0.29 1.04
N ASN A 48 6.53 1.54 1.21
CA ASN A 48 6.90 2.39 2.34
C ASN A 48 6.36 1.86 3.67
N ILE A 49 5.07 1.53 3.73
CA ILE A 49 4.43 0.99 4.94
C ILE A 49 5.06 -0.35 5.31
N CYS A 50 5.28 -1.24 4.34
CA CYS A 50 5.89 -2.54 4.60
C CYS A 50 7.36 -2.42 5.02
N GLY A 51 8.11 -1.51 4.41
CA GLY A 51 9.48 -1.20 4.81
C GLY A 51 9.56 -0.71 6.26
N LEU A 52 8.67 0.20 6.68
CA LEU A 52 8.63 0.71 8.05
C LEU A 52 8.12 -0.31 9.08
N THR A 53 7.07 -1.06 8.72
CA THR A 53 6.38 -1.97 9.63
C THR A 53 7.14 -3.27 9.80
N PHE A 54 7.61 -3.83 8.69
CA PHE A 54 8.21 -5.16 8.66
C PHE A 54 9.73 -5.10 8.43
N GLY A 55 10.32 -4.00 7.95
CA GLY A 55 11.74 -4.00 7.57
C GLY A 55 12.04 -4.81 6.29
N LYS A 56 11.01 -5.24 5.55
CA LYS A 56 11.15 -5.88 4.23
C LYS A 56 10.50 -5.00 3.19
N ASP A 57 11.26 -4.73 2.14
CA ASP A 57 10.73 -4.12 0.93
C ASP A 57 10.08 -5.23 0.07
N PRO A 58 8.78 -5.13 -0.24
CA PRO A 58 8.13 -6.05 -1.17
C PRO A 58 8.45 -5.74 -2.65
N GLU A 59 9.15 -4.64 -2.94
CA GLU A 59 9.68 -4.24 -4.25
C GLU A 59 8.63 -4.17 -5.36
N THR A 60 7.41 -3.75 -5.00
CA THR A 60 6.28 -3.73 -5.94
C THR A 60 6.40 -2.67 -7.02
N LEU A 61 7.28 -1.68 -6.81
CA LEU A 61 7.66 -0.65 -7.79
C LEU A 61 8.78 -1.05 -8.76
N SER A 62 9.19 -2.32 -8.80
CA SER A 62 10.16 -2.78 -9.79
C SER A 62 9.66 -2.55 -11.24
N PRO A 63 10.55 -2.41 -12.23
CA PRO A 63 10.15 -2.19 -13.63
C PRO A 63 9.21 -3.26 -14.20
N GLU A 64 9.26 -4.48 -13.64
CA GLU A 64 8.39 -5.60 -14.01
C GLU A 64 6.98 -5.51 -13.39
N LEU A 65 6.75 -4.54 -12.49
CA LEU A 65 5.49 -4.30 -11.77
C LEU A 65 4.84 -5.58 -11.22
N ALA A 66 5.64 -6.45 -10.59
CA ALA A 66 5.18 -7.70 -10.02
C ALA A 66 3.92 -7.48 -9.14
N GLY A 67 2.88 -8.28 -9.38
CA GLY A 67 1.65 -8.20 -8.59
C GLY A 67 1.93 -8.55 -7.13
N ASN A 68 1.23 -7.89 -6.20
CA ASN A 68 1.40 -8.16 -4.78
C ASN A 68 0.18 -8.91 -4.20
N PRO A 69 0.33 -10.21 -3.87
CA PRO A 69 -0.77 -11.01 -3.30
C PRO A 69 -1.29 -10.46 -1.98
N PHE A 70 -0.43 -9.88 -1.14
CA PHE A 70 -0.85 -9.24 0.11
C PHE A 70 -1.72 -8.02 -0.17
N ALA A 71 -1.30 -7.12 -1.04
CA ALA A 71 -2.06 -5.91 -1.35
C ALA A 71 -3.45 -6.24 -1.92
N MET A 72 -3.54 -7.23 -2.83
CA MET A 72 -4.82 -7.70 -3.37
C MET A 72 -5.71 -8.34 -2.29
N ALA A 73 -5.12 -9.17 -1.43
CA ALA A 73 -5.85 -9.81 -0.34
C ALA A 73 -6.34 -8.78 0.69
N PHE A 74 -5.51 -7.80 1.02
CA PHE A 74 -5.82 -6.71 1.93
C PHE A 74 -6.93 -5.80 1.38
N ASP A 75 -6.87 -5.39 0.10
CA ASP A 75 -7.93 -4.62 -0.55
C ASP A 75 -9.26 -5.39 -0.55
N THR A 76 -9.22 -6.69 -0.89
CA THR A 76 -10.41 -7.54 -0.83
C THR A 76 -10.98 -7.65 0.60
N ALA A 77 -10.12 -7.76 1.61
CA ALA A 77 -10.55 -7.89 3.01
C ALA A 77 -11.19 -6.59 3.52
N THR A 78 -10.61 -5.44 3.18
CA THR A 78 -11.13 -4.12 3.55
C THR A 78 -12.43 -3.79 2.83
N GLU A 79 -12.55 -4.09 1.54
CA GLU A 79 -13.79 -3.96 0.76
C GLU A 79 -14.93 -4.80 1.36
N ALA A 80 -14.66 -6.07 1.69
CA ALA A 80 -15.65 -6.93 2.34
C ALA A 80 -16.07 -6.40 3.73
N THR A 81 -15.12 -5.85 4.49
CA THR A 81 -15.39 -5.23 5.80
C THR A 81 -16.25 -3.98 5.67
N LEU A 82 -16.03 -3.17 4.64
CA LEU A 82 -16.86 -1.99 4.33
C LEU A 82 -18.28 -2.36 3.91
N GLN A 83 -18.42 -3.36 3.04
CA GLN A 83 -19.73 -3.87 2.65
C GLN A 83 -20.49 -4.32 3.91
N ARG A 84 -19.83 -5.01 4.83
CA ARG A 84 -20.45 -5.39 6.10
C ARG A 84 -20.91 -4.19 6.95
N LEU A 85 -20.21 -3.06 6.90
CA LEU A 85 -20.60 -1.84 7.61
C LEU A 85 -21.84 -1.17 6.97
N LEU A 86 -21.97 -1.24 5.65
CA LEU A 86 -23.01 -0.54 4.89
C LEU A 86 -24.32 -1.34 4.71
N TYR A 87 -24.27 -2.68 4.72
CA TYR A 87 -25.45 -3.53 4.53
C TYR A 87 -26.09 -4.00 5.87
N PRO A 88 -27.43 -3.97 6.02
CA PRO A 88 -28.10 -4.38 7.24
C PRO A 88 -27.93 -5.88 7.56
N GLY A 89 -27.88 -6.21 8.85
CA GLY A 89 -27.45 -7.52 9.35
C GLY A 89 -28.27 -8.75 8.92
N LEU A 90 -29.45 -8.57 8.30
CA LEU A 90 -30.25 -9.66 7.77
C LEU A 90 -29.62 -10.28 6.50
N LEU A 91 -29.08 -9.44 5.60
CA LEU A 91 -28.40 -9.89 4.38
C LEU A 91 -27.11 -10.65 4.71
N TRP A 92 -26.38 -10.18 5.73
CA TRP A 92 -25.17 -10.85 6.23
C TRP A 92 -25.47 -12.24 6.80
N ARG A 93 -26.56 -12.41 7.56
CA ARG A 93 -26.94 -13.74 8.09
C ARG A 93 -27.28 -14.71 6.97
N LEU A 94 -27.93 -14.25 5.90
CA LEU A 94 -28.25 -15.05 4.72
C LEU A 94 -26.98 -15.41 3.93
N GLU A 95 -26.07 -14.47 3.67
CA GLU A 95 -24.78 -14.75 3.04
C GLU A 95 -23.94 -15.75 3.87
N LYS A 96 -23.92 -15.56 5.20
CA LYS A 96 -23.18 -16.42 6.12
C LYS A 96 -23.71 -17.86 6.15
N LEU A 97 -25.02 -18.01 6.00
CA LEU A 97 -25.69 -19.31 5.97
C LEU A 97 -25.50 -20.02 4.62
N VAL A 98 -25.33 -19.25 3.53
CA VAL A 98 -25.03 -19.78 2.20
C VAL A 98 -23.57 -20.18 2.04
N GLY A 99 -22.62 -19.60 2.81
CA GLY A 99 -21.22 -20.06 2.91
C GLY A 99 -20.42 -20.08 1.59
N ILE A 100 -21.00 -19.54 0.52
CA ILE A 100 -20.50 -19.62 -0.86
C ILE A 100 -20.36 -18.17 -1.38
N GLY A 101 -19.25 -17.88 -2.05
CA GLY A 101 -18.99 -16.57 -2.64
C GLY A 101 -18.09 -15.67 -1.78
N LYS A 102 -18.61 -14.50 -1.37
CA LYS A 102 -17.83 -13.41 -0.76
C LYS A 102 -17.15 -13.80 0.56
N GLU A 103 -17.79 -14.61 1.39
CA GLU A 103 -17.21 -15.06 2.66
C GLU A 103 -16.04 -16.02 2.45
N ARG A 104 -16.12 -16.92 1.46
CA ARG A 104 -14.98 -17.77 1.05
C ARG A 104 -13.83 -16.92 0.51
N LYS A 105 -14.15 -15.88 -0.28
CA LYS A 105 -13.15 -14.93 -0.80
C LYS A 105 -12.47 -14.17 0.35
N LEU A 106 -13.23 -13.67 1.33
CA LEU A 106 -12.71 -13.02 2.53
C LEU A 106 -11.82 -13.96 3.35
N LYS A 107 -12.27 -15.20 3.60
CA LYS A 107 -11.47 -16.19 4.34
C LYS A 107 -10.14 -16.49 3.63
N LYS A 108 -10.16 -16.63 2.30
CA LYS A 108 -8.95 -16.80 1.49
C LYS A 108 -8.03 -15.57 1.60
N SER A 109 -8.57 -14.36 1.51
CA SER A 109 -7.82 -13.13 1.67
C SER A 109 -7.18 -13.02 3.06
N LEU A 110 -7.93 -13.34 4.13
CA LEU A 110 -7.39 -13.34 5.49
C LEU A 110 -6.24 -14.35 5.64
N SER A 111 -6.35 -15.54 5.03
CA SER A 111 -5.25 -16.51 5.06
C SER A 111 -3.98 -16.01 4.35
N VAL A 112 -4.11 -15.26 3.25
CA VAL A 112 -2.95 -14.66 2.55
C VAL A 112 -2.30 -13.59 3.43
N VAL A 113 -3.11 -12.76 4.09
CA VAL A 113 -2.62 -11.73 5.02
C VAL A 113 -1.92 -12.39 6.21
N GLU A 114 -2.52 -13.39 6.83
CA GLU A 114 -1.92 -14.12 7.97
C GLU A 114 -0.60 -14.80 7.60
N ASN A 115 -0.53 -15.46 6.44
CA ASN A 115 0.70 -16.10 5.97
C ASN A 115 1.82 -15.08 5.78
N TYR A 116 1.53 -13.95 5.13
CA TYR A 116 2.53 -12.89 4.95
C TYR A 116 3.06 -12.35 6.29
N MET A 117 2.18 -12.20 7.29
CA MET A 117 2.55 -11.73 8.62
C MET A 117 3.40 -12.76 9.37
N ASN A 118 3.06 -14.04 9.27
CA ASN A 118 3.86 -15.13 9.82
C ASN A 118 5.26 -15.16 9.20
N ASP A 119 5.35 -15.06 7.87
CA ASP A 119 6.62 -15.04 7.14
C ASP A 119 7.47 -13.83 7.54
N ALA A 120 6.85 -12.65 7.71
CA ALA A 120 7.53 -11.45 8.16
C ALA A 120 8.10 -11.59 9.58
N ILE A 121 7.35 -12.21 10.51
CA ILE A 121 7.81 -12.50 11.87
C ILE A 121 8.94 -13.54 11.85
N ALA A 122 8.77 -14.63 11.10
CA ALA A 122 9.75 -15.71 11.01
C ALA A 122 11.10 -15.20 10.49
N ALA A 123 11.08 -14.43 9.40
CA ALA A 123 12.28 -13.83 8.83
C ALA A 123 13.01 -12.88 9.80
N ARG A 124 12.33 -12.32 10.81
CA ARG A 124 12.91 -11.38 11.79
C ARG A 124 13.48 -12.08 13.00
N LYS A 125 13.04 -13.32 13.24
CA LYS A 125 13.73 -14.23 14.16
C LYS A 125 15.07 -14.68 13.59
N GLU A 126 15.14 -14.91 12.28
CA GLU A 126 16.36 -15.34 11.58
C GLU A 126 17.32 -14.17 11.29
N SER A 127 16.79 -13.04 10.81
CA SER A 127 17.55 -11.84 10.49
C SER A 127 16.97 -10.64 11.27
N PRO A 128 17.52 -10.34 12.46
CA PRO A 128 17.05 -9.22 13.26
C PRO A 128 17.21 -7.90 12.52
N SER A 129 16.16 -7.10 12.55
CA SER A 129 16.10 -5.76 11.95
C SER A 129 15.70 -4.74 13.03
N ASP A 130 15.86 -3.44 12.75
CA ASP A 130 15.37 -2.34 13.62
C ASP A 130 14.08 -1.72 13.04
N ASP A 131 13.15 -2.59 12.65
CA ASP A 131 11.80 -2.19 12.25
C ASP A 131 10.82 -2.22 13.42
N LEU A 132 9.63 -1.67 13.17
CA LEU A 132 8.57 -1.55 14.17
C LEU A 132 8.15 -2.90 14.75
N LEU A 133 7.96 -3.92 13.91
CA LEU A 133 7.59 -5.26 14.34
C LEU A 133 8.69 -5.86 15.24
N SER A 134 9.96 -5.72 14.86
CA SER A 134 11.11 -6.15 15.66
C SER A 134 11.17 -5.46 17.03
N ARG A 135 10.82 -4.18 17.12
CA ARG A 135 10.70 -3.45 18.40
C ARG A 135 9.57 -3.98 19.28
N PHE A 136 8.42 -4.32 18.68
CA PHE A 136 7.32 -4.94 19.42
C PHE A 136 7.63 -6.38 19.83
N MET A 137 8.36 -7.15 19.02
CA MET A 137 8.81 -8.50 19.39
C MET A 137 9.74 -8.51 20.61
N LYS A 138 10.55 -7.46 20.79
CA LYS A 138 11.45 -7.31 21.95
C LYS A 138 10.72 -6.80 23.20
N LYS A 139 9.58 -6.15 23.04
CA LYS A 139 8.82 -5.55 24.14
C LYS A 139 8.14 -6.63 25.01
N ARG A 140 8.02 -6.34 26.30
CA ARG A 140 7.26 -7.15 27.26
C ARG A 140 5.93 -6.50 27.57
N ASP A 141 4.93 -7.32 27.87
CA ASP A 141 3.66 -6.86 28.43
C ASP A 141 3.80 -6.51 29.93
N ALA A 142 2.69 -6.13 30.56
CA ALA A 142 2.65 -5.76 31.97
C ALA A 142 3.05 -6.92 32.91
N ASP A 143 2.90 -8.16 32.44
CA ASP A 143 3.21 -9.38 33.19
C ASP A 143 4.65 -9.88 32.94
N GLY A 144 5.43 -9.15 32.13
CA GLY A 144 6.80 -9.51 31.78
C GLY A 144 6.92 -10.56 30.67
N ASN A 145 5.83 -10.94 30.01
CA ASN A 145 5.81 -11.90 28.92
C ASN A 145 6.04 -11.23 27.56
N HIS A 146 6.54 -12.00 26.59
CA HIS A 146 6.60 -11.53 25.20
C HIS A 146 5.19 -11.48 24.61
N PHE A 147 4.94 -10.54 23.70
CA PHE A 147 3.69 -10.54 22.97
C PHE A 147 3.53 -11.83 22.14
N SER A 148 2.34 -12.41 22.21
CA SER A 148 1.97 -13.56 21.38
C SER A 148 1.92 -13.17 19.90
N THR A 149 2.11 -14.15 19.02
CA THR A 149 2.03 -13.95 17.56
C THR A 149 0.72 -13.29 17.13
N ALA A 150 -0.40 -13.64 17.78
CA ALA A 150 -1.70 -13.03 17.50
C ALA A 150 -1.74 -11.53 17.83
N VAL A 151 -1.09 -11.10 18.91
CA VAL A 151 -0.98 -9.68 19.28
C VAL A 151 -0.07 -8.95 18.30
N LEU A 152 1.07 -9.54 17.93
CA LEU A 152 1.98 -8.99 16.93
C LEU A 152 1.29 -8.82 15.56
N HIS A 153 0.46 -9.79 15.15
CA HIS A 153 -0.35 -9.69 13.94
C HIS A 153 -1.29 -8.48 13.98
N ARG A 154 -2.02 -8.30 15.09
CA ARG A 154 -2.93 -7.16 15.26
C ARG A 154 -2.18 -5.83 15.25
N ILE A 155 -1.03 -5.75 15.91
CA ILE A 155 -0.19 -4.55 15.94
C ILE A 155 0.28 -4.20 14.52
N ALA A 156 0.87 -5.13 13.80
CA ALA A 156 1.38 -4.85 12.46
C ALA A 156 0.24 -4.59 11.45
N LEU A 157 -0.91 -5.25 11.55
CA LEU A 157 -2.09 -4.90 10.76
C LEU A 157 -2.59 -3.48 11.06
N ASN A 158 -2.63 -3.09 12.33
CA ASN A 158 -2.99 -1.73 12.72
C ASN A 158 -2.03 -0.71 12.16
N PHE A 159 -0.72 -0.99 12.10
CA PHE A 159 0.24 -0.10 11.46
C PHE A 159 0.07 -0.03 9.94
N VAL A 160 -0.22 -1.15 9.29
CA VAL A 160 -0.53 -1.15 7.85
C VAL A 160 -1.78 -0.28 7.56
N LEU A 161 -2.82 -0.42 8.38
CA LEU A 161 -4.04 0.40 8.28
C LEU A 161 -3.78 1.88 8.63
N ALA A 162 -3.00 2.16 9.67
CA ALA A 162 -2.66 3.52 10.10
C ALA A 162 -1.77 4.23 9.08
N GLY A 163 -0.91 3.48 8.37
CA GLY A 163 -0.09 4.01 7.29
C GLY A 163 -0.92 4.48 6.09
N LEU A 164 -2.13 3.94 5.92
CA LEU A 164 -3.14 4.43 4.98
C LEU A 164 -3.94 5.62 5.54
N GLY A 165 -3.64 6.05 6.77
CA GLY A 165 -4.27 7.17 7.42
C GLY A 165 -3.95 8.52 6.76
N LYS A 166 -4.83 9.50 6.98
CA LYS A 166 -4.83 10.80 6.29
C LYS A 166 -3.49 11.52 6.38
N ASP A 167 -2.84 11.57 7.54
CA ASP A 167 -1.66 12.42 7.74
C ASP A 167 -0.42 11.86 7.03
N LEU A 168 -0.16 10.55 7.16
CA LEU A 168 0.95 9.90 6.46
C LEU A 168 0.71 9.90 4.93
N ALA A 169 -0.52 9.60 4.52
CA ALA A 169 -0.91 9.64 3.11
C ALA A 169 -0.74 11.04 2.52
N TYR A 170 -1.11 12.09 3.25
CA TYR A 170 -1.00 13.47 2.78
C TYR A 170 0.46 13.92 2.66
N LEU A 171 1.30 13.51 3.61
CA LEU A 171 2.74 13.77 3.56
C LEU A 171 3.40 13.07 2.36
N GLN A 172 3.09 11.78 2.14
CA GLN A 172 3.53 11.03 0.96
C GLN A 172 3.05 11.68 -0.33
N MET A 173 1.76 12.03 -0.41
CA MET A 173 1.14 12.64 -1.59
C MET A 173 1.81 13.96 -1.94
N LYS A 174 2.14 14.82 -0.96
CA LYS A 174 2.86 16.07 -1.20
C LYS A 174 4.25 15.83 -1.77
N SER A 175 5.02 14.94 -1.17
CA SER A 175 6.38 14.64 -1.64
C SER A 175 6.38 14.05 -3.04
N VAL A 176 5.44 13.14 -3.32
CA VAL A 176 5.32 12.53 -4.64
C VAL A 176 4.82 13.53 -5.67
N ALA A 177 3.76 14.29 -5.36
CA ALA A 177 3.26 15.34 -6.24
C ALA A 177 4.38 16.33 -6.58
N SER A 178 5.18 16.73 -5.58
CA SER A 178 6.35 17.57 -5.81
C SER A 178 7.37 16.89 -6.73
N ALA A 179 7.75 15.63 -6.47
CA ALA A 179 8.74 14.92 -7.28
C ALA A 179 8.29 14.76 -8.75
N VAL A 180 7.01 14.43 -8.95
CA VAL A 180 6.43 14.21 -10.29
C VAL A 180 6.23 15.54 -11.00
N LEU A 181 5.56 16.52 -10.40
CA LEU A 181 5.19 17.77 -11.07
C LEU A 181 6.38 18.70 -11.36
N LEU A 182 7.47 18.59 -10.59
CA LEU A 182 8.70 19.34 -10.85
C LEU A 182 9.43 18.84 -12.11
N ARG A 183 9.31 17.54 -12.40
CA ARG A 183 10.08 16.88 -13.48
C ARG A 183 9.26 16.53 -14.70
N TYR A 184 7.95 16.38 -14.54
CA TYR A 184 7.05 15.89 -15.57
C TYR A 184 5.82 16.76 -15.71
N ARG A 185 5.36 16.92 -16.95
CA ARG A 185 4.03 17.39 -17.30
C ARG A 185 3.13 16.17 -17.44
N LEU A 186 2.01 16.17 -16.72
CA LEU A 186 1.00 15.12 -16.74
C LEU A 186 -0.14 15.54 -17.67
N SER A 187 -0.53 14.66 -18.58
CA SER A 187 -1.73 14.85 -19.41
C SER A 187 -2.65 13.63 -19.23
N PRO A 188 -3.90 13.80 -18.75
CA PRO A 188 -4.81 12.68 -18.61
C PRO A 188 -5.13 12.05 -19.97
N VAL A 189 -5.32 10.73 -20.00
CA VAL A 189 -5.73 10.03 -21.22
C VAL A 189 -7.14 10.49 -21.61
N PRO A 190 -7.38 10.90 -22.88
CA PRO A 190 -8.72 11.31 -23.33
C PRO A 190 -9.77 10.22 -23.11
N GLY A 191 -10.98 10.61 -22.68
CA GLY A 191 -12.09 9.68 -22.47
C GLY A 191 -12.03 8.85 -21.18
N HIS A 192 -11.05 9.12 -20.30
CA HIS A 192 -10.93 8.43 -19.03
C HIS A 192 -12.14 8.69 -18.11
N ARG A 193 -12.83 7.63 -17.69
CA ARG A 193 -14.00 7.70 -16.81
C ARG A 193 -13.59 7.57 -15.35
N VAL A 194 -13.83 8.63 -14.57
CA VAL A 194 -13.61 8.64 -13.12
C VAL A 194 -14.82 8.02 -12.42
N GLU A 195 -14.72 6.74 -12.08
CA GLU A 195 -15.70 6.02 -11.27
C GLU A 195 -15.08 5.65 -9.92
N GLN A 196 -15.82 5.85 -8.84
CA GLN A 196 -15.37 5.47 -7.51
C GLN A 196 -15.60 3.98 -7.28
N LYS A 197 -14.55 3.28 -6.81
CA LYS A 197 -14.66 1.94 -6.25
C LYS A 197 -15.15 2.07 -4.81
N MET A 198 -16.05 1.18 -4.41
CA MET A 198 -16.46 1.04 -3.01
C MET A 198 -15.31 0.41 -2.19
N SER A 199 -14.36 1.23 -1.74
CA SER A 199 -13.23 0.82 -0.90
C SER A 199 -12.98 1.85 0.21
N LEU A 200 -12.25 1.46 1.28
CA LEU A 200 -11.96 2.33 2.44
C LEU A 200 -11.13 3.56 2.03
N THR A 201 -10.41 3.41 0.94
CA THR A 201 -9.44 4.34 0.39
C THR A 201 -9.98 5.11 -0.82
N LEU A 202 -11.25 4.90 -1.21
CA LEU A 202 -11.90 5.56 -2.37
C LEU A 202 -11.08 5.44 -3.68
N PHE A 203 -10.67 4.23 -4.05
CA PHE A 203 -9.91 4.03 -5.29
C PHE A 203 -10.73 4.38 -6.54
N MET A 204 -10.09 4.95 -7.56
CA MET A 204 -10.67 5.04 -8.89
C MET A 204 -10.72 3.65 -9.50
N LYS A 205 -11.92 3.22 -9.90
CA LYS A 205 -12.18 1.90 -10.46
C LYS A 205 -11.36 1.63 -11.73
N ASN A 206 -11.08 2.67 -12.50
CA ASN A 206 -10.35 2.59 -13.76
C ASN A 206 -8.89 3.09 -13.67
N GLY A 207 -8.37 3.26 -12.45
CA GLY A 207 -7.03 3.85 -12.23
C GLY A 207 -6.98 5.35 -12.56
N LEU A 208 -5.77 5.92 -12.62
CA LEU A 208 -5.53 7.28 -13.08
C LEU A 208 -4.49 7.25 -14.21
N HIS A 209 -4.97 7.07 -15.43
CA HIS A 209 -4.10 6.94 -16.59
C HIS A 209 -3.66 8.30 -17.11
N VAL A 210 -2.35 8.52 -17.15
CA VAL A 210 -1.72 9.79 -17.57
C VAL A 210 -0.56 9.54 -18.52
N TYR A 211 -0.38 10.44 -19.48
CA TYR A 211 0.86 10.56 -20.25
C TYR A 211 1.86 11.43 -19.49
N LEU A 212 3.10 10.97 -19.43
CA LEU A 212 4.23 11.66 -18.81
C LEU A 212 5.08 12.33 -19.89
N GLN A 213 5.37 13.62 -19.74
CA GLN A 213 6.31 14.35 -20.58
C GLN A 213 7.37 15.00 -19.71
N PRO A 214 8.68 14.78 -19.94
CA PRO A 214 9.72 15.49 -19.22
C PRO A 214 9.55 17.01 -19.37
N ARG A 215 9.63 17.74 -18.26
CA ARG A 215 9.67 19.21 -18.28
C ARG A 215 11.09 19.63 -18.70
N LYS A 216 11.19 20.53 -19.67
CA LYS A 216 12.44 21.25 -19.91
C LYS A 216 12.65 22.19 -18.72
N LEU A 217 13.59 21.84 -17.85
CA LEU A 217 14.03 22.69 -16.74
C LEU A 217 14.98 23.78 -17.26
#